data_AF-A0A835NLE6-F1
#
_entry.id   AF-A0A835NLE6-F1
#
_cell.length_a   1.000
_cell.length_b   1.000
_cell.length_c   1.000
_cell.angle_alpha   90.00
_cell.angle_beta   90.00
_cell.angle_gamma   90.00
#
_symmetry.space_group_name_H-M   'P 1'
#
loop_
_entity.id
_entity.type
_entity.pdbx_description
1 polymer ?
#
loop_
_entity_poly.entity_id
_entity_poly.type
_entity_poly.pdbx_seq_one_letter_code
_entity_poly.pdbx_strand_id
1 'polypeptide(L)'
;MAQARISAKASEGAQQQPQQQQQSGGQLRGRFYRSTSMADRSSRLLENLDQLELRVEAFRDAASAMEQEKEILLEMIHNIQNSQDMRHISEGEREELNLTANRLMGRTLTVEVSVETIRNAQQQESLLHATKMIDEIVNKLLDDLEDAKMRLMSLYGACTSDVPAGPIDQKFQSVVIGCAIEDQKKIKRRLETLLRNLENSEKSITLLEHQKSSVRQRAATNIKRIATSTCKYELAPARGTLGAMEQRQDTPSLRHLLPSLTFRRSVEPHFELLGQCFRLLTAQHTNRL
;
A
#
# COMPACT_ATOMS: atom_id res chain seq x y z
N MET A 1 10.05 -7.84 -56.02
CA MET A 1 9.14 -8.59 -56.91
C MET A 1 7.71 -8.25 -56.52
N ALA A 2 6.92 -7.85 -57.52
CA ALA A 2 5.45 -7.74 -57.58
C ALA A 2 4.68 -6.92 -56.51
N GLN A 3 4.44 -5.64 -56.82
CA GLN A 3 3.22 -4.91 -56.46
C GLN A 3 2.33 -4.83 -57.72
N ALA A 4 1.06 -5.22 -57.62
CA ALA A 4 0.04 -5.00 -58.65
C ALA A 4 -1.32 -4.75 -57.94
N ARG A 5 -1.79 -3.49 -57.95
CA ARG A 5 -2.84 -2.93 -58.83
C ARG A 5 -4.25 -3.44 -58.55
N ILE A 6 -5.15 -2.54 -58.13
CA ILE A 6 -6.53 -2.52 -58.62
C ILE A 6 -6.94 -1.06 -58.85
N SER A 7 -7.14 -0.73 -60.13
CA SER A 7 -7.74 0.51 -60.61
C SER A 7 -9.25 0.30 -60.81
N ALA A 8 -10.04 1.25 -60.33
CA ALA A 8 -11.47 1.35 -60.55
C ALA A 8 -11.77 1.79 -62.00
N LYS A 9 -12.81 1.22 -62.60
CA LYS A 9 -13.46 1.76 -63.80
C LYS A 9 -14.97 1.62 -63.68
N ALA A 10 -15.63 2.76 -63.81
CA ALA A 10 -17.08 2.92 -63.87
C ALA A 10 -17.64 2.52 -65.24
N SER A 11 -18.89 2.07 -65.25
CA SER A 11 -19.73 2.06 -66.45
C SER A 11 -21.20 2.27 -66.04
N GLU A 12 -21.74 3.41 -66.46
CA GLU A 12 -23.16 3.74 -66.44
C GLU A 12 -23.88 3.15 -67.67
N GLY A 13 -25.19 2.93 -67.53
CA GLY A 13 -26.16 3.06 -68.63
C GLY A 13 -26.89 1.79 -69.07
N ALA A 14 -28.17 1.66 -68.70
CA ALA A 14 -29.31 1.60 -69.65
C ALA A 14 -30.61 1.16 -68.94
N GLN A 15 -31.60 2.06 -68.96
CA GLN A 15 -33.01 1.78 -68.68
C GLN A 15 -33.68 1.20 -69.94
N GLN A 16 -34.60 0.25 -69.77
CA GLN A 16 -35.84 0.13 -70.57
C GLN A 16 -36.81 -0.92 -69.97
N GLN A 17 -38.06 -0.48 -69.77
CA GLN A 17 -39.33 -1.23 -69.65
C GLN A 17 -40.27 -0.63 -70.73
N PRO A 18 -41.43 -1.20 -71.15
CA PRO A 18 -42.37 -2.06 -70.38
C PRO A 18 -43.16 -3.15 -71.19
N GLN A 19 -44.19 -3.74 -70.52
CA GLN A 19 -45.39 -4.48 -71.00
C GLN A 19 -45.27 -6.02 -71.06
N GLN A 20 -45.86 -6.79 -70.12
CA GLN A 20 -47.28 -7.13 -69.81
C GLN A 20 -47.68 -8.49 -70.40
N GLN A 21 -47.92 -9.51 -69.56
CA GLN A 21 -49.21 -10.25 -69.48
C GLN A 21 -49.19 -11.44 -68.49
N GLN A 22 -50.09 -11.34 -67.51
CA GLN A 22 -51.07 -12.34 -67.03
C GLN A 22 -50.66 -13.72 -66.44
N GLN A 23 -50.92 -13.83 -65.13
CA GLN A 23 -51.50 -14.94 -64.34
C GLN A 23 -51.22 -16.41 -64.74
N SER A 24 -50.59 -17.17 -63.83
CA SER A 24 -51.20 -18.42 -63.34
C SER A 24 -50.57 -18.88 -62.02
N GLY A 25 -51.40 -19.47 -61.16
CA GLY A 25 -51.09 -19.81 -59.78
C GLY A 25 -50.17 -21.02 -59.57
N GLY A 26 -49.85 -21.23 -58.29
CA GLY A 26 -49.27 -22.46 -57.77
C GLY A 26 -47.75 -22.48 -57.74
N GLN A 27 -47.17 -22.13 -56.59
CA GLN A 27 -46.40 -23.05 -55.76
C GLN A 27 -45.67 -22.27 -54.66
N LEU A 28 -45.86 -22.77 -53.44
CA LEU A 28 -45.06 -22.50 -52.26
C LEU A 28 -43.59 -22.81 -52.57
N ARG A 29 -42.87 -21.89 -53.24
CA ARG A 29 -41.45 -22.04 -53.52
C ARG A 29 -40.67 -21.73 -52.25
N GLY A 30 -40.48 -22.79 -51.47
CA GLY A 30 -39.31 -23.03 -50.65
C GLY A 30 -38.76 -21.80 -49.96
N ARG A 31 -39.41 -21.39 -48.86
CA ARG A 31 -38.75 -20.59 -47.83
C ARG A 31 -37.67 -21.48 -47.21
N PHE A 32 -36.54 -21.62 -47.91
CA PHE A 32 -35.32 -22.20 -47.35
C PHE A 32 -34.88 -21.23 -46.26
N TYR A 33 -35.43 -21.39 -45.06
CA TYR A 33 -34.70 -21.04 -43.86
C TYR A 33 -33.46 -21.91 -43.91
N ARG A 34 -32.35 -21.36 -44.42
CA ARG A 34 -31.04 -21.95 -44.24
C ARG A 34 -30.90 -22.13 -42.73
N SER A 35 -31.07 -23.35 -42.26
CA SER A 35 -30.76 -23.70 -40.88
C SER A 35 -29.32 -23.26 -40.69
N THR A 36 -29.10 -22.34 -39.76
CA THR A 36 -27.76 -21.81 -39.47
C THR A 36 -26.80 -23.00 -39.35
N SER A 37 -25.70 -22.95 -40.10
CA SER A 37 -24.72 -24.02 -40.08
C SER A 37 -24.24 -24.20 -38.63
N MET A 38 -23.85 -25.41 -38.25
CA MET A 38 -23.20 -25.63 -36.94
C MET A 38 -22.00 -24.70 -36.75
N ALA A 39 -21.30 -24.35 -37.84
CA ALA A 39 -20.23 -23.35 -37.84
C ALA A 39 -20.75 -21.95 -37.44
N ASP A 40 -21.83 -21.47 -38.05
CA ASP A 40 -22.41 -20.14 -37.74
C ASP A 40 -22.90 -20.07 -36.29
N ARG A 41 -23.42 -21.17 -35.75
CA ARG A 41 -23.83 -21.27 -34.34
C ARG A 41 -22.62 -21.21 -33.43
N SER A 42 -21.56 -21.96 -33.76
CA SER A 42 -20.30 -21.97 -33.01
C SER A 42 -19.64 -20.59 -32.99
N SER A 43 -19.57 -19.89 -34.13
CA SER A 43 -18.98 -18.55 -34.20
C SER A 43 -19.71 -17.54 -33.31
N ARG A 44 -21.06 -17.52 -33.33
CA ARG A 44 -21.85 -16.65 -32.45
C ARG A 44 -21.65 -16.96 -30.96
N LEU A 45 -21.48 -18.23 -30.62
CA LEU A 45 -21.22 -18.63 -29.24
C LEU A 45 -19.82 -18.17 -28.79
N LEU A 46 -18.80 -18.29 -29.65
CA LEU A 46 -17.46 -17.78 -29.38
C LEU A 46 -17.46 -16.25 -29.20
N GLU A 47 -18.11 -15.50 -30.10
CA GLU A 47 -18.26 -14.04 -29.95
C GLU A 47 -18.93 -13.65 -28.64
N ASN A 48 -19.97 -14.39 -28.20
CA ASN A 48 -20.61 -14.16 -26.91
C ASN A 48 -19.67 -14.46 -25.73
N LEU A 49 -18.84 -15.52 -25.83
CA LEU A 49 -17.86 -15.85 -24.80
C LEU A 49 -16.77 -14.77 -24.70
N ASP A 50 -16.27 -14.27 -25.83
CA ASP A 50 -15.28 -13.20 -25.86
C ASP A 50 -15.85 -11.91 -25.23
N GLN A 51 -17.12 -11.59 -25.49
CA GLN A 51 -17.81 -10.46 -24.84
C GLN A 51 -17.97 -10.67 -23.33
N LEU A 52 -18.22 -11.90 -22.88
CA LEU A 52 -18.29 -12.22 -21.46
C LEU A 52 -16.93 -12.11 -20.79
N GLU A 53 -15.86 -12.57 -21.45
CA GLU A 53 -14.48 -12.44 -20.98
C GLU A 53 -14.13 -10.96 -20.73
N LEU A 54 -14.39 -10.08 -21.71
CA LEU A 54 -14.17 -8.64 -21.55
C LEU A 54 -14.94 -8.04 -20.36
N ARG A 55 -16.18 -8.49 -20.13
CA ARG A 55 -17.00 -8.03 -19.00
C ARG A 55 -16.50 -8.58 -17.67
N VAL A 56 -15.98 -9.80 -17.63
CA VAL A 56 -15.38 -10.40 -16.44
C VAL A 56 -14.10 -9.65 -16.08
N GLU A 57 -13.24 -9.34 -17.05
CA GLU A 57 -12.03 -8.55 -16.80
C GLU A 57 -12.36 -7.15 -16.27
N ALA A 58 -13.32 -6.45 -16.88
CA ALA A 58 -13.77 -5.15 -16.37
C ALA A 58 -14.35 -5.23 -14.93
N PHE A 59 -15.05 -6.32 -14.61
CA PHE A 59 -15.56 -6.56 -13.26
C PHE A 59 -14.43 -6.83 -12.24
N ARG A 60 -13.41 -7.60 -12.64
CA ARG A 60 -12.22 -7.87 -11.81
C ARG A 60 -11.43 -6.59 -11.54
N ASP A 61 -11.26 -5.73 -12.54
CA ASP A 61 -10.60 -4.43 -12.38
C ASP A 61 -11.38 -3.53 -11.42
N ALA A 62 -12.71 -3.45 -11.57
CA ALA A 62 -13.56 -2.66 -10.68
C ALA A 62 -13.50 -3.16 -9.22
N ALA A 63 -13.57 -4.48 -9.00
CA ALA A 63 -13.44 -5.08 -7.68
C ALA A 63 -12.04 -4.82 -7.07
N SER A 64 -10.98 -4.93 -7.87
CA SER A 64 -9.60 -4.63 -7.44
C SER A 64 -9.42 -3.16 -7.07
N ALA A 65 -10.11 -2.24 -7.75
CA ALA A 65 -10.11 -0.82 -7.42
C ALA A 65 -10.85 -0.55 -6.09
N MET A 66 -11.96 -1.25 -5.83
CA MET A 66 -12.68 -1.16 -4.56
C MET A 66 -11.85 -1.71 -3.38
N GLU A 67 -11.13 -2.82 -3.59
CA GLU A 67 -10.20 -3.38 -2.61
C GLU A 67 -9.12 -2.35 -2.23
N GLN A 68 -8.54 -1.66 -3.21
CA GLN A 68 -7.55 -0.60 -2.98
C GLN A 68 -8.12 0.64 -2.30
N GLU A 69 -9.30 1.10 -2.69
CA GLU A 69 -9.95 2.26 -2.08
C GLU A 69 -10.20 2.03 -0.58
N LYS A 70 -10.58 0.81 -0.20
CA LYS A 70 -10.70 0.42 1.21
C LYS A 70 -9.37 0.61 1.95
N GLU A 71 -8.26 0.13 1.40
CA GLU A 71 -6.92 0.28 2.01
C GLU A 71 -6.52 1.75 2.15
N ILE A 72 -6.74 2.55 1.10
CA ILE A 72 -6.47 4.00 1.09
C ILE A 72 -7.26 4.71 2.19
N LEU A 73 -8.55 4.41 2.34
CA LEU A 73 -9.39 5.00 3.39
C LEU A 73 -8.87 4.63 4.80
N LEU A 74 -8.47 3.39 5.02
CA LEU A 74 -7.90 2.96 6.30
C LEU A 74 -6.59 3.71 6.60
N GLU A 75 -5.72 3.86 5.60
CA GLU A 75 -4.48 4.63 5.70
C GLU A 75 -4.75 6.12 6.02
N MET A 76 -5.69 6.75 5.31
CA MET A 76 -6.06 8.15 5.55
C MET A 76 -6.60 8.39 6.97
N ILE A 77 -7.50 7.52 7.45
CA ILE A 77 -8.03 7.62 8.82
C ILE A 77 -6.90 7.46 9.83
N HIS A 78 -6.01 6.49 9.61
CA HIS A 78 -4.86 6.26 10.47
C HIS A 78 -3.91 7.46 10.50
N ASN A 79 -3.64 8.08 9.36
CA ASN A 79 -2.79 9.27 9.27
C ASN A 79 -3.36 10.46 10.05
N ILE A 80 -4.68 10.64 10.05
CA ILE A 80 -5.33 11.67 10.86
C ILE A 80 -5.14 11.39 12.36
N GLN A 81 -5.37 10.14 12.80
CA GLN A 81 -5.21 9.76 14.21
C GLN A 81 -3.77 9.97 14.72
N ASN A 82 -2.78 9.82 13.85
CA ASN A 82 -1.36 9.97 14.18
C ASN A 82 -0.76 11.32 13.74
N SER A 83 -1.59 12.27 13.29
CA SER A 83 -1.09 13.58 12.87
C SER A 83 -0.38 14.29 14.03
N GLN A 84 0.69 15.02 13.71
CA GLN A 84 1.38 15.86 14.71
C GLN A 84 0.47 16.96 15.25
N ASP A 85 -0.53 17.39 14.47
CA ASP A 85 -1.50 18.40 14.88
C ASP A 85 -2.31 17.95 16.10
N MET A 86 -2.55 16.64 16.26
CA MET A 86 -3.26 16.06 17.41
C MET A 86 -2.56 16.36 18.75
N ARG A 87 -1.27 16.75 18.74
CA ARG A 87 -0.52 17.16 19.93
C ARG A 87 -0.84 18.57 20.40
N HIS A 88 -1.37 19.41 19.50
CA HIS A 88 -1.66 20.82 19.74
C HIS A 88 -3.16 21.11 19.94
N ILE A 89 -4.00 20.08 19.81
CA ILE A 89 -5.44 20.13 20.02
C ILE A 89 -5.77 19.90 21.50
N SER A 90 -6.84 20.51 22.01
CA SER A 90 -7.29 20.29 23.38
C SER A 90 -7.70 18.83 23.61
N GLU A 91 -7.72 18.39 24.87
CA GLU A 91 -8.06 17.00 25.19
C GLU A 91 -9.46 16.61 24.72
N GLY A 92 -10.45 17.48 24.92
CA GLY A 92 -11.83 17.23 24.50
C GLY A 92 -11.99 17.13 22.99
N GLU A 93 -11.44 18.09 22.24
CA GLU A 93 -11.47 18.07 20.77
C GLU A 93 -10.73 16.85 20.21
N ARG A 94 -9.60 16.46 20.82
CA ARG A 94 -8.85 15.27 20.43
C ARG A 94 -9.66 13.99 20.67
N GLU A 95 -10.41 13.90 21.76
CA GLU A 95 -11.31 12.78 22.03
C GLU A 95 -12.40 12.68 20.96
N GLU A 96 -13.06 13.80 20.63
CA GLU A 96 -14.10 13.84 19.60
C GLU A 96 -13.58 13.42 18.21
N LEU A 97 -12.39 13.90 17.84
CA LEU A 97 -11.71 13.49 16.61
C LEU A 97 -11.41 11.99 16.60
N ASN A 98 -10.91 11.44 17.70
CA ASN A 98 -10.63 10.01 17.81
C ASN A 98 -11.90 9.14 17.76
N LEU A 99 -12.97 9.54 18.42
CA LEU A 99 -14.27 8.86 18.34
C LEU A 99 -14.79 8.83 16.89
N THR A 100 -14.66 9.96 16.19
CA THR A 100 -15.04 10.07 14.78
C THR A 100 -14.20 9.16 13.89
N ALA A 101 -12.87 9.18 14.06
CA ALA A 101 -11.95 8.33 13.32
C ALA A 101 -12.23 6.84 13.56
N ASN A 102 -12.42 6.43 14.82
CA ASN A 102 -12.74 5.04 15.17
C ASN A 102 -14.07 4.58 14.55
N ARG A 103 -15.09 5.44 14.53
CA ARG A 103 -16.36 5.14 13.86
C ARG A 103 -16.19 4.96 12.35
N LEU A 104 -15.40 5.83 11.70
CA LEU A 104 -15.10 5.71 10.28
C LEU A 104 -14.32 4.42 9.99
N MET A 105 -13.29 4.12 10.80
CA MET A 105 -12.50 2.89 10.73
C MET A 105 -13.42 1.66 10.81
N GLY A 106 -14.30 1.61 11.80
CA GLY A 106 -15.26 0.52 11.97
C GLY A 106 -16.17 0.33 10.76
N ARG A 107 -16.66 1.42 10.16
CA ARG A 107 -17.50 1.37 8.95
C ARG A 107 -16.72 0.87 7.74
N THR A 108 -15.50 1.36 7.54
CA THR A 108 -14.63 0.91 6.43
C THR A 108 -14.31 -0.58 6.54
N LEU A 109 -14.09 -1.09 7.76
CA LEU A 109 -13.83 -2.51 8.00
C LEU A 109 -15.01 -3.45 7.69
N THR A 110 -16.24 -2.94 7.62
CA THR A 110 -17.41 -3.76 7.23
C THR A 110 -17.46 -4.11 5.75
N VAL A 111 -16.68 -3.42 4.91
CA VAL A 111 -16.62 -3.68 3.47
C VAL A 111 -15.58 -4.78 3.21
N GLU A 112 -15.99 -5.89 2.61
CA GLU A 112 -15.09 -6.98 2.22
C GLU A 112 -15.21 -7.21 0.71
N VAL A 113 -14.10 -7.03 0.01
CA VAL A 113 -13.96 -7.24 -1.44
C VAL A 113 -12.59 -7.87 -1.63
N SER A 114 -12.54 -9.00 -2.35
CA SER A 114 -11.31 -9.74 -2.60
C SER A 114 -11.29 -10.25 -4.04
N VAL A 115 -10.20 -9.99 -4.76
CA VAL A 115 -9.97 -10.56 -6.10
C VAL A 115 -8.82 -11.56 -6.04
N GLU A 116 -9.16 -12.83 -6.23
CA GLU A 116 -8.17 -13.91 -6.24
C GLU A 116 -7.40 -13.95 -7.57
N THR A 117 -6.09 -14.14 -7.48
CA THR A 117 -5.21 -14.43 -8.62
C THR A 117 -5.20 -15.93 -8.87
N ILE A 118 -5.60 -16.35 -10.07
CA ILE A 118 -5.49 -17.76 -10.49
C ILE A 118 -4.03 -18.03 -10.82
N ARG A 119 -3.44 -19.07 -10.21
CA ARG A 119 -2.01 -19.39 -10.33
C ARG A 119 -1.81 -20.84 -10.71
N ASN A 120 -0.79 -21.11 -11.52
CA ASN A 120 -0.22 -22.44 -11.66
C ASN A 120 0.85 -22.71 -10.58
N ALA A 121 1.33 -23.96 -10.48
CA ALA A 121 2.32 -24.36 -9.47
C ALA A 121 3.62 -23.55 -9.55
N GLN A 122 4.09 -23.24 -10.77
CA GLN A 122 5.31 -22.45 -10.98
C GLN A 122 5.15 -21.01 -10.50
N GLN A 123 4.03 -20.37 -10.82
CA GLN A 123 3.72 -19.01 -10.38
C GLN A 123 3.60 -18.94 -8.86
N GLN A 124 3.03 -19.96 -8.22
CA GLN A 124 2.94 -20.05 -6.77
C GLN A 124 4.33 -20.16 -6.12
N GLU A 125 5.22 -20.98 -6.68
CA GLU A 125 6.61 -21.10 -6.19
C GLU A 125 7.38 -19.78 -6.36
N SER A 126 7.26 -19.14 -7.52
CA SER A 126 7.87 -17.83 -7.77
C SER A 126 7.37 -16.76 -6.80
N LEU A 127 6.06 -16.71 -6.52
CA LEU A 127 5.48 -15.78 -5.54
C LEU A 127 6.04 -16.04 -4.13
N LEU A 128 6.12 -17.31 -3.71
CA LEU A 128 6.69 -17.68 -2.41
C LEU A 128 8.15 -17.26 -2.31
N HIS A 129 8.94 -17.47 -3.36
CA HIS A 129 10.35 -17.10 -3.39
C HIS A 129 10.53 -15.58 -3.37
N ALA A 130 9.77 -14.83 -4.16
CA ALA A 130 9.80 -13.36 -4.14
C ALA A 130 9.43 -12.82 -2.75
N THR A 131 8.36 -13.34 -2.15
CA THR A 131 7.90 -12.95 -0.81
C THR A 131 8.98 -13.19 0.24
N LYS A 132 9.62 -14.37 0.20
CA LYS A 132 10.73 -14.72 1.10
C LYS A 132 11.92 -13.77 0.98
N MET A 133 12.31 -13.38 -0.25
CA MET A 133 13.41 -12.43 -0.46
C MET A 133 13.12 -11.06 0.17
N ILE A 134 11.87 -10.60 0.11
CA ILE A 134 11.45 -9.35 0.77
C ILE A 134 11.48 -9.52 2.29
N ASP A 135 10.93 -10.63 2.81
CA ASP A 135 10.84 -10.89 4.25
C ASP A 135 12.23 -11.02 4.89
N GLU A 136 13.21 -11.60 4.20
CA GLU A 136 14.60 -11.69 4.66
C GLU A 136 15.24 -10.30 4.89
N ILE A 137 14.87 -9.30 4.09
CA ILE A 137 15.34 -7.92 4.28
C ILE A 137 14.57 -7.26 5.42
N VAL A 138 13.25 -7.40 5.46
CA VAL A 138 12.39 -6.84 6.52
C VAL A 138 12.79 -7.37 7.90
N ASN A 139 13.15 -8.64 8.02
CA ASN A 139 13.59 -9.24 9.28
C ASN A 139 14.92 -8.65 9.79
N LYS A 140 15.73 -8.05 8.92
CA LYS A 140 17.03 -7.43 9.25
C LYS A 140 16.96 -5.90 9.33
N LEU A 141 15.78 -5.33 9.21
CA LEU A 141 15.56 -3.88 9.18
C LEU A 141 16.08 -3.17 10.43
N LEU A 142 16.01 -3.83 11.59
CA LEU A 142 16.45 -3.28 12.88
C LEU A 142 17.94 -3.42 13.11
N ASP A 143 18.61 -4.32 12.39
CA ASP A 143 20.04 -4.56 12.53
C ASP A 143 20.81 -3.48 11.77
N ASP A 144 20.39 -3.18 10.54
CA ASP A 144 20.97 -2.15 9.68
C ASP A 144 19.91 -1.54 8.75
N LEU A 145 19.42 -0.36 9.13
CA LEU A 145 18.40 0.37 8.38
C LEU A 145 18.89 0.83 7.00
N GLU A 146 20.16 1.22 6.88
CA GLU A 146 20.71 1.77 5.64
C GLU A 146 20.92 0.66 4.62
N ASP A 147 21.50 -0.47 5.03
CA ASP A 147 21.65 -1.64 4.18
C ASP A 147 20.30 -2.25 3.77
N ALA A 148 19.32 -2.29 4.67
CA ALA A 148 17.97 -2.73 4.33
C ALA A 148 17.29 -1.80 3.30
N LYS A 149 17.44 -0.47 3.45
CA LYS A 149 16.93 0.52 2.49
C LYS A 149 17.56 0.35 1.11
N MET A 150 18.89 0.22 1.04
CA MET A 150 19.59 -0.01 -0.23
C MET A 150 19.11 -1.29 -0.93
N ARG A 151 18.95 -2.39 -0.18
CA ARG A 151 18.46 -3.66 -0.73
C ARG A 151 17.01 -3.58 -1.20
N LEU A 152 16.12 -2.93 -0.44
CA LEU A 152 14.74 -2.70 -0.85
C LEU A 152 14.65 -1.83 -2.11
N MET A 153 15.50 -0.79 -2.23
CA MET A 153 15.62 0.00 -3.45
C MET A 153 16.05 -0.85 -4.64
N SER A 154 16.94 -1.82 -4.42
CA SER A 154 17.38 -2.74 -5.46
C SER A 154 16.29 -3.72 -5.91
N LEU A 155 15.51 -4.27 -4.97
CA LEU A 155 14.34 -5.08 -5.27
C LEU A 155 13.24 -4.27 -6.00
N TYR A 156 13.03 -3.02 -5.58
CA TYR A 156 12.07 -2.13 -6.22
C TYR A 156 12.48 -1.80 -7.66
N GLY A 157 13.78 -1.55 -7.88
CA GLY A 157 14.36 -1.35 -9.21
C GLY A 157 14.12 -2.54 -10.15
N ALA A 158 14.07 -3.77 -9.63
CA ALA A 158 13.75 -4.97 -10.39
C ALA A 158 12.26 -5.09 -10.77
N CYS A 159 11.37 -4.31 -10.15
CA CYS A 159 9.93 -4.29 -10.44
C CYS A 159 9.51 -3.12 -11.34
N THR A 160 10.42 -2.20 -11.68
CA THR A 160 10.11 -1.05 -12.53
C THR A 160 10.61 -1.24 -13.97
N SER A 161 9.86 -0.70 -14.91
CA SER A 161 10.25 -0.60 -16.32
C SER A 161 11.06 0.67 -16.62
N ASP A 162 11.12 1.61 -15.68
CA ASP A 162 11.83 2.88 -15.83
C ASP A 162 13.34 2.70 -15.66
N VAL A 163 14.13 3.67 -16.12
CA VAL A 163 15.58 3.68 -15.91
C VAL A 163 15.86 3.65 -14.41
N PRO A 164 16.47 2.56 -13.88
CA PRO A 164 16.63 2.42 -12.45
C PRO A 164 17.64 3.45 -11.95
N ALA A 165 17.27 4.18 -10.89
CA ALA A 165 18.13 5.15 -10.24
C ALA A 165 19.28 4.52 -9.43
N GLY A 166 19.41 3.19 -9.45
CA GLY A 166 20.34 2.43 -8.62
C GLY A 166 20.52 0.98 -9.09
N PRO A 167 21.21 0.13 -8.30
CA PRO A 167 21.49 -1.25 -8.65
C PRO A 167 20.20 -2.09 -8.72
N ILE A 168 20.10 -2.99 -9.70
CA ILE A 168 18.97 -3.91 -9.86
C ILE A 168 19.34 -5.30 -9.34
N ASP A 169 18.47 -5.90 -8.52
CA ASP A 169 18.59 -7.31 -8.16
C ASP A 169 18.07 -8.20 -9.30
N GLN A 170 18.99 -8.68 -10.14
CA GLN A 170 18.68 -9.52 -11.30
C GLN A 170 18.07 -10.87 -10.93
N LYS A 171 18.42 -11.41 -9.76
CA LYS A 171 17.86 -12.67 -9.26
C LYS A 171 16.40 -12.46 -8.91
N PHE A 172 16.10 -11.39 -8.16
CA PHE A 172 14.74 -11.03 -7.82
C PHE A 172 13.90 -10.71 -9.05
N GLN A 173 14.46 -9.97 -10.01
CA GLN A 173 13.79 -9.67 -11.28
C GLN A 173 13.33 -10.94 -12.00
N SER A 174 14.21 -11.94 -12.10
CA SER A 174 13.89 -13.23 -12.74
C SER A 174 12.75 -13.96 -12.01
N VAL A 175 12.74 -13.91 -10.67
CA VAL A 175 11.68 -14.52 -9.85
C VAL A 175 10.34 -13.80 -10.04
N VAL A 176 10.35 -12.46 -10.04
CA VAL A 176 9.15 -11.63 -10.22
C VAL A 176 8.54 -11.84 -11.61
N ILE A 177 9.34 -11.93 -12.67
CA ILE A 177 8.85 -12.25 -14.02
C ILE A 177 8.09 -13.58 -14.06
N GLY A 178 8.47 -14.55 -13.23
CA GLY A 178 7.78 -15.83 -13.12
C GLY A 178 6.43 -15.78 -12.36
N CYS A 179 6.09 -14.65 -11.73
CA CYS A 179 4.82 -14.48 -11.02
C CYS A 179 3.68 -14.09 -11.98
N ALA A 180 2.43 -14.27 -11.55
CA ALA A 180 1.28 -13.70 -12.26
C ALA A 180 1.34 -12.16 -12.28
N ILE A 181 0.77 -11.53 -13.32
CA ILE A 181 0.90 -10.08 -13.53
C ILE A 181 0.28 -9.28 -12.37
N GLU A 182 -0.80 -9.78 -11.77
CA GLU A 182 -1.41 -9.21 -10.57
C GLU A 182 -0.45 -9.25 -9.37
N ASP A 183 0.28 -10.35 -9.21
CA ASP A 183 1.24 -10.52 -8.12
C ASP A 183 2.46 -9.62 -8.30
N GLN A 184 2.94 -9.43 -9.54
CA GLN A 184 4.01 -8.48 -9.85
C GLN A 184 3.62 -7.05 -9.40
N LYS A 185 2.38 -6.64 -9.69
CA LYS A 185 1.83 -5.35 -9.24
C LYS A 185 1.74 -5.28 -7.71
N LYS A 186 1.27 -6.34 -7.05
CA LYS A 186 1.18 -6.42 -5.57
C LYS A 186 2.56 -6.35 -4.92
N ILE A 187 3.54 -7.07 -5.44
CA ILE A 187 4.95 -7.05 -4.98
C ILE A 187 5.54 -5.64 -5.12
N LYS A 188 5.37 -5.00 -6.29
CA LYS A 188 5.84 -3.63 -6.52
C LYS A 188 5.26 -2.66 -5.48
N ARG A 189 3.93 -2.67 -5.31
CA ARG A 189 3.24 -1.81 -4.33
C ARG A 189 3.70 -2.06 -2.89
N ARG A 190 3.95 -3.33 -2.54
CA ARG A 190 4.50 -3.70 -1.23
C ARG A 190 5.86 -3.05 -1.02
N LEU A 191 6.76 -3.12 -1.99
CA LEU A 191 8.09 -2.49 -1.92
C LEU A 191 7.99 -0.96 -1.83
N GLU A 192 7.13 -0.32 -2.62
CA GLU A 192 6.89 1.12 -2.53
C GLU A 192 6.42 1.54 -1.13
N THR A 193 5.50 0.76 -0.55
CA THR A 193 4.96 1.02 0.79
C THR A 193 6.05 0.87 1.85
N LEU A 194 6.87 -0.17 1.77
CA LEU A 194 8.00 -0.38 2.68
C LEU A 194 9.02 0.78 2.60
N LEU A 195 9.36 1.22 1.40
CA LEU A 195 10.28 2.34 1.19
C LEU A 195 9.73 3.65 1.75
N ARG A 196 8.45 3.98 1.48
CA ARG A 196 7.79 5.16 2.06
C ARG A 196 7.78 5.12 3.59
N ASN A 197 7.48 3.96 4.17
CA ASN A 197 7.48 3.78 5.63
C ASN A 197 8.86 3.96 6.25
N LEU A 198 9.91 3.49 5.58
CA LEU A 198 11.29 3.71 6.00
C LEU A 198 11.67 5.18 5.97
N GLU A 199 11.37 5.89 4.88
CA GLU A 199 11.63 7.33 4.78
C GLU A 199 10.89 8.12 5.87
N ASN A 200 9.64 7.76 6.16
CA ASN A 200 8.86 8.40 7.23
C ASN A 200 9.44 8.11 8.62
N SER A 201 9.92 6.89 8.84
CA SER A 201 10.58 6.48 10.09
C SER A 201 11.90 7.22 10.27
N GLU A 202 12.72 7.33 9.23
CA GLU A 202 13.98 8.07 9.21
C GLU A 202 13.77 9.56 9.50
N LYS A 203 12.78 10.19 8.86
CA LYS A 203 12.36 11.56 9.15
C LYS A 203 11.91 11.73 10.61
N SER A 204 11.19 10.75 11.15
CA SER A 204 10.75 10.78 12.56
C SER A 204 11.92 10.63 13.54
N ILE A 205 12.86 9.73 13.27
CA ILE A 205 14.07 9.52 14.08
C ILE A 205 14.94 10.78 14.06
N THR A 206 15.22 11.33 12.88
CA THR A 206 16.01 12.56 12.74
C THR A 206 15.35 13.72 13.47
N LEU A 207 14.03 13.93 13.36
CA LEU A 207 13.31 14.95 14.12
C LEU A 207 13.45 14.77 15.63
N LEU A 208 13.37 13.53 16.14
CA LEU A 208 13.56 13.24 17.56
C LEU A 208 15.00 13.52 18.03
N GLU A 209 16.01 13.24 17.20
CA GLU A 209 17.40 13.58 17.50
C GLU A 209 17.62 15.10 17.54
N HIS A 210 17.04 15.85 16.60
CA HIS A 210 17.09 17.31 16.58
C HIS A 210 16.34 17.94 17.76
N GLN A 211 15.22 17.35 18.21
CA GLN A 211 14.54 17.78 19.43
C GLN A 211 15.39 17.51 20.68
N LYS A 212 16.05 16.34 20.77
CA LYS A 212 16.96 16.03 21.89
C LYS A 212 18.18 16.96 21.93
N SER A 213 18.77 17.28 20.78
CA SER A 213 19.90 18.21 20.71
C SER A 213 19.48 19.64 21.09
N SER A 214 18.31 20.10 20.64
CA SER A 214 17.68 21.36 21.05
C SER A 214 17.43 21.44 22.56
N VAL A 215 16.86 20.39 23.17
CA VAL A 215 16.61 20.34 24.62
C VAL A 215 17.92 20.32 25.41
N ARG A 216 18.93 19.56 24.95
CA ARG A 216 20.27 19.56 25.56
C ARG A 216 20.97 20.92 25.44
N GLN A 217 20.83 21.60 24.29
CA GLN A 217 21.36 22.96 24.11
C GLN A 217 20.67 23.95 25.04
N ARG A 218 19.33 23.93 25.12
CA ARG A 218 18.57 24.79 26.04
C ARG A 218 18.93 24.52 27.50
N ALA A 219 19.09 23.26 27.89
CA ALA A 219 19.55 22.88 29.22
C ALA A 219 20.98 23.38 29.49
N ALA A 220 21.91 23.24 28.53
CA ALA A 220 23.28 23.75 28.66
C ALA A 220 23.33 25.29 28.75
N THR A 221 22.49 26.01 28.00
CA THR A 221 22.38 27.48 28.07
C THR A 221 21.78 27.93 29.40
N ASN A 222 20.75 27.22 29.90
CA ASN A 222 20.16 27.50 31.21
C ASN A 222 21.13 27.22 32.35
N ILE A 223 21.89 26.11 32.32
CA ILE A 223 22.94 25.82 33.30
C ILE A 223 24.04 26.89 33.27
N LYS A 224 24.49 27.30 32.08
CA LYS A 224 25.48 28.40 31.94
C LYS A 224 24.96 29.72 32.51
N ARG A 225 23.69 30.05 32.27
CA ARG A 225 23.03 31.27 32.79
C ARG A 225 22.88 31.22 34.32
N ILE A 226 22.52 30.07 34.88
CA ILE A 226 22.46 29.87 36.34
C ILE A 226 23.85 30.03 36.95
N ALA A 227 24.88 29.40 36.36
CA ALA A 227 26.27 29.50 36.83
C ALA A 227 26.84 30.92 36.75
N THR A 228 26.48 31.72 35.75
CA THR A 228 26.89 33.14 35.67
C THR A 228 26.12 34.03 36.64
N SER A 229 24.90 33.64 37.04
CA SER A 229 24.10 34.32 38.04
C SER A 229 24.60 34.04 39.46
N THR A 230 25.04 32.81 39.76
CA THR A 230 25.57 32.43 41.08
C THR A 230 26.98 32.97 41.34
N CYS A 231 27.83 33.09 40.30
CA CYS A 231 29.16 33.71 40.43
C CYS A 231 29.14 35.23 40.70
N LYS A 232 27.98 35.90 40.73
CA LYS A 232 27.88 37.32 41.10
C LYS A 232 27.59 37.57 42.58
N TYR A 233 27.34 36.53 43.39
CA TYR A 233 26.91 36.71 44.78
C TYR A 233 27.79 36.04 45.85
N GLU A 234 29.00 35.58 45.54
CA GLU A 234 29.93 35.05 46.55
C GLU A 234 31.29 35.73 46.55
N LEU A 235 31.37 36.81 47.33
CA LEU A 235 32.53 37.22 48.10
C LEU A 235 32.08 38.12 49.25
N ALA A 236 31.42 37.50 50.24
CA ALA A 236 31.27 38.06 51.58
C ALA A 236 31.45 36.91 52.60
N PRO A 237 32.45 36.97 53.50
CA PRO A 237 32.69 35.89 54.44
C PRO A 237 31.78 36.06 55.67
N ALA A 238 31.02 35.03 56.02
CA ALA A 238 30.36 34.95 57.31
C ALA A 238 30.64 33.60 57.96
N ARG A 239 31.25 33.69 59.15
CA ARG A 239 31.50 32.61 60.11
C ARG A 239 30.18 31.92 60.49
N GLY A 240 30.27 30.62 60.78
CA GLY A 240 29.52 30.04 61.91
C GLY A 240 28.69 28.80 61.64
N THR A 241 29.04 27.76 62.41
CA THR A 241 28.20 26.69 62.98
C THR A 241 27.69 25.54 62.11
N LEU A 242 28.38 24.41 62.30
CA LEU A 242 27.87 23.05 62.57
C LEU A 242 26.35 22.83 62.51
N GLY A 243 25.95 21.84 61.71
CA GLY A 243 24.67 21.16 61.78
C GLY A 243 24.66 19.97 60.83
N ALA A 244 25.10 18.82 61.32
CA ALA A 244 24.97 17.53 60.64
C ALA A 244 23.50 17.07 60.67
N MET A 245 22.96 16.63 59.53
CA MET A 245 21.85 15.67 59.51
C MET A 245 21.80 14.92 58.17
N GLU A 246 21.65 13.61 58.31
CA GLU A 246 21.89 12.56 57.34
C GLU A 246 20.57 12.10 56.67
N GLN A 247 20.68 11.80 55.38
CA GLN A 247 19.90 10.91 54.50
C GLN A 247 18.55 10.32 54.99
N ARG A 248 17.53 10.40 54.13
CA ARG A 248 17.06 9.26 53.29
C ARG A 248 15.92 9.67 52.34
N GLN A 249 15.98 9.08 51.15
CA GLN A 249 15.00 9.11 50.08
C GLN A 249 14.04 7.94 50.26
N ASP A 250 12.76 8.12 49.97
CA ASP A 250 11.87 7.01 49.57
C ASP A 250 10.89 7.51 48.49
N THR A 251 10.83 6.72 47.42
CA THR A 251 10.02 6.90 46.20
C THR A 251 8.68 6.15 46.32
N PRO A 252 7.59 6.61 45.67
CA PRO A 252 6.42 5.77 45.51
C PRO A 252 6.38 5.06 44.14
N SER A 253 6.09 3.77 44.21
CA SER A 253 5.78 2.83 43.12
C SER A 253 4.39 3.11 42.51
N LEU A 254 4.26 2.97 41.18
CA LEU A 254 2.97 2.88 40.50
C LEU A 254 2.97 1.70 39.53
N ARG A 255 2.40 0.58 39.98
CA ARG A 255 1.90 -0.53 39.16
C ARG A 255 0.39 -0.39 38.99
N HIS A 256 -0.11 -0.96 37.90
CA HIS A 256 -1.50 -1.28 37.53
C HIS A 256 -2.22 -0.30 36.58
N LEU A 257 -2.29 -0.68 35.29
CA LEU A 257 -3.54 -1.11 34.61
C LEU A 257 -3.29 -1.29 33.09
N LEU A 258 -3.38 -2.53 32.61
CA LEU A 258 -3.59 -2.89 31.20
C LEU A 258 -4.76 -3.87 31.14
N PRO A 259 -5.80 -3.64 30.32
CA PRO A 259 -6.75 -4.69 29.98
C PRO A 259 -6.32 -5.41 28.71
N SER A 260 -6.49 -6.73 28.77
CA SER A 260 -6.26 -7.72 27.74
C SER A 260 -7.29 -7.63 26.62
N LEU A 261 -6.85 -7.66 25.36
CA LEU A 261 -7.72 -7.95 24.21
C LEU A 261 -7.23 -9.21 23.51
N THR A 262 -8.06 -10.26 23.60
CA THR A 262 -7.91 -11.54 22.92
C THR A 262 -8.21 -11.39 21.43
N PHE A 263 -7.21 -11.66 20.61
CA PHE A 263 -7.24 -11.69 19.15
C PHE A 263 -7.89 -13.00 18.66
N ARG A 264 -8.92 -12.91 17.82
CA ARG A 264 -9.50 -14.05 17.09
C ARG A 264 -8.92 -14.07 15.67
N ARG A 265 -8.25 -15.18 15.32
CA ARG A 265 -7.72 -15.50 13.98
C ARG A 265 -8.83 -15.60 12.95
N SER A 266 -8.71 -14.87 11.84
CA SER A 266 -8.94 -15.42 10.49
C SER A 266 -8.45 -14.44 9.40
N VAL A 267 -7.65 -14.98 8.48
CA VAL A 267 -7.39 -14.58 7.08
C VAL A 267 -6.35 -13.46 6.77
N GLU A 268 -5.34 -13.92 6.01
CA GLU A 268 -4.30 -13.28 5.19
C GLU A 268 -3.00 -12.62 5.76
N PRO A 269 -1.81 -12.96 5.21
CA PRO A 269 -0.49 -12.61 5.74
C PRO A 269 -0.03 -11.17 5.43
N HIS A 270 -0.79 -10.38 4.66
CA HIS A 270 -0.40 -9.01 4.32
C HIS A 270 -0.54 -8.02 5.50
N PHE A 271 -1.36 -8.35 6.51
CA PHE A 271 -1.57 -7.52 7.70
C PHE A 271 -0.57 -7.77 8.84
N GLU A 272 0.23 -8.84 8.79
CA GLU A 272 1.22 -9.12 9.84
C GLU A 272 2.37 -8.10 9.84
N LEU A 273 2.73 -7.50 8.70
CA LEU A 273 3.79 -6.49 8.64
C LEU A 273 3.40 -5.15 9.27
N LEU A 274 2.16 -4.68 9.08
CA LEU A 274 1.67 -3.48 9.76
C LEU A 274 1.59 -3.72 11.27
N GLY A 275 1.15 -4.91 11.69
CA GLY A 275 1.16 -5.33 13.09
C GLY A 275 2.56 -5.54 13.70
N GLN A 276 3.58 -5.87 12.90
CA GLN A 276 4.97 -5.97 13.36
C GLN A 276 5.64 -4.60 13.45
N CYS A 277 5.43 -3.70 12.47
CA CYS A 277 5.83 -2.30 12.60
C CYS A 277 5.17 -1.60 13.80
N PHE A 278 3.89 -1.89 14.06
CA PHE A 278 3.16 -1.34 15.22
C PHE A 278 3.70 -1.87 16.55
N ARG A 279 4.07 -3.17 16.63
CA ARG A 279 4.74 -3.74 17.80
C ARG A 279 6.14 -3.18 18.03
N LEU A 280 6.87 -2.81 16.97
CA LEU A 280 8.20 -2.23 17.06
C LEU A 280 8.18 -0.76 17.50
N LEU A 281 7.21 0.02 17.04
CA LEU A 281 7.03 1.41 17.47
C LEU A 281 6.51 1.52 18.91
N THR A 282 5.62 0.61 19.34
CA THR A 282 5.15 0.57 20.73
C THR A 282 6.22 0.06 21.71
N ALA A 283 7.04 -0.93 21.31
CA ALA A 283 8.13 -1.44 22.15
C ALA A 283 9.25 -0.41 22.41
N GLN A 284 9.53 0.51 21.47
CA GLN A 284 10.47 1.61 21.72
C GLN A 284 9.94 2.66 22.70
N HIS A 285 8.61 2.79 22.83
CA HIS A 285 8.00 3.77 23.72
C HIS A 285 7.84 3.27 25.17
N THR A 286 7.80 1.95 25.38
CA THR A 286 7.69 1.33 26.72
C THR A 286 9.02 0.98 27.38
N ASN A 287 10.15 0.95 26.65
CA ASN A 287 11.49 0.67 27.21
C ASN A 287 12.30 1.93 27.58
N ARG A 288 11.67 3.12 27.60
CA ARG A 288 12.30 4.41 27.94
C ARG A 288 11.49 5.25 28.95
N LEU A 289 10.71 4.60 29.79
CA LEU A 289 10.17 5.11 31.05
C LEU A 289 10.64 4.20 32.18
#